data_AF-A0A317DFE4-F1
#
_entry.id   AF-A0A317DFE4-F1
#
_cell.length_a   1.000
_cell.length_b   1.000
_cell.length_c   1.000
_cell.angle_alpha   90.00
_cell.angle_beta   90.00
_cell.angle_gamma   90.00
#
_symmetry.space_group_name_H-M   'P 1'
#
loop_
_entity.id
_entity.type
_entity.pdbx_description
1 polymer ?
#
loop_
_entity_poly.entity_id
_entity_poly.type
_entity_poly.pdbx_seq_one_letter_code
_entity_poly.pdbx_strand_id
1 'polypeptide(L)' 'MPIVGGPADGRTATVELDEHGEPPSELHPGEIDVVGDGLYVCQPVTGSGPPWSYQWQPATS' A
#
# COMPACT_ATOMS: atom_id res chain seq x y z
N MET A 1 -1.00 1.92 8.19
CA MET A 1 -1.22 2.80 7.03
C MET A 1 -2.50 2.42 6.30
N PRO A 2 -3.36 3.37 5.93
CA PRO A 2 -4.62 3.07 5.25
C PRO A 2 -4.38 2.43 3.88
N ILE A 3 -5.21 1.44 3.54
CA ILE A 3 -5.29 0.81 2.22
C ILE A 3 -6.52 1.34 1.50
N VAL A 4 -6.34 1.77 0.24
CA VAL A 4 -7.36 2.42 -0.57
C VAL A 4 -7.51 1.71 -1.91
N GLY A 5 -8.74 1.34 -2.23
CA GLY A 5 -9.10 0.58 -3.42
C GLY A 5 -8.75 -0.91 -3.33
N GLY A 6 -9.15 -1.65 -4.36
CA GLY A 6 -8.83 -3.07 -4.49
C GLY A 6 -9.47 -3.98 -3.42
N PRO A 7 -9.00 -5.23 -3.31
CA PRO A 7 -9.56 -6.24 -2.42
C PRO A 7 -9.49 -5.96 -0.90
N ALA A 8 -8.59 -5.07 -0.47
CA ALA A 8 -8.35 -4.74 0.94
C ALA A 8 -8.79 -3.31 1.30
N ASP A 9 -9.65 -2.68 0.48
CA ASP A 9 -10.13 -1.33 0.71
C ASP A 9 -10.70 -1.14 2.13
N GLY A 10 -10.35 0.00 2.73
CA GLY A 10 -10.77 0.35 4.10
C GLY A 10 -10.00 -0.35 5.22
N ARG A 11 -9.08 -1.27 4.89
CA ARG A 11 -8.18 -1.89 5.88
C ARG A 11 -6.96 -1.01 6.17
N THR A 12 -6.17 -1.43 7.17
CA THR A 12 -4.90 -0.81 7.54
C THR A 12 -3.76 -1.82 7.42
N ALA A 13 -2.72 -1.50 6.67
CA ALA A 13 -1.46 -2.25 6.62
C ALA A 13 -0.57 -1.89 7.81
N THR A 14 0.04 -2.88 8.46
CA THR A 14 1.14 -2.67 9.40
C THR A 14 2.43 -3.02 8.68
N VAL A 15 3.35 -2.06 8.58
CA VAL A 15 4.62 -2.21 7.87
C VAL A 15 5.76 -1.71 8.75
N GLU A 16 6.93 -2.30 8.58
CA GLU A 16 8.16 -1.78 9.16
C GLU A 16 8.68 -0.65 8.27
N LEU A 17 9.16 0.42 8.90
CA LEU A 17 9.82 1.52 8.20
C LEU A 17 11.32 1.23 8.11
N ASP A 18 11.96 1.69 7.05
CA ASP A 18 13.41 1.61 6.91
C ASP A 18 14.16 2.62 7.82
N GLU A 19 15.49 2.70 7.67
CA GLU A 19 16.34 3.62 8.44
C GLU A 19 16.04 5.11 8.19
N HIS A 20 15.40 5.44 7.07
CA HIS A 20 14.96 6.78 6.72
C HIS A 20 13.53 7.05 7.16
N GLY A 21 12.85 6.06 7.74
CA GLY A 21 11.45 6.15 8.16
C GLY A 21 10.49 5.99 6.98
N GLU A 22 10.93 5.41 5.87
CA GLU A 22 10.12 5.20 4.67
C GLU A 22 9.47 3.81 4.69
N PRO A 23 8.18 3.69 4.39
CA PRO A 23 7.50 2.40 4.28
C PRO A 23 7.89 1.69 2.97
N PRO A 24 7.66 0.37 2.86
CA PRO A 24 7.83 -0.38 1.62
C PRO A 24 7.06 0.30 0.47
N SER A 25 7.70 0.42 -0.69
CA SER A 25 7.11 1.05 -1.87
C SER A 25 5.87 0.31 -2.37
N GLU A 26 5.84 -1.00 -2.18
CA GLU A 26 4.82 -1.90 -2.71
C GLU A 26 4.44 -2.96 -1.67
N LEU A 27 3.18 -3.38 -1.68
CA LEU A 27 2.69 -4.56 -0.97
C LEU A 27 1.93 -5.46 -1.94
N HIS A 28 2.28 -6.74 -1.95
CA HIS A 28 1.58 -7.77 -2.69
C HIS A 28 0.30 -8.19 -1.95
N PRO A 29 -0.77 -8.53 -2.67
CA PRO A 29 -2.03 -9.04 -2.09
C PRO A 29 -1.84 -10.12 -1.04
N GLY A 30 -0.94 -11.08 -1.31
CA GLY A 30 -0.65 -12.19 -0.41
C GLY A 30 -0.04 -11.77 0.94
N GLU A 31 0.60 -10.60 1.02
CA GLU A 31 1.20 -10.10 2.27
C GLU A 31 0.16 -9.52 3.24
N ILE A 32 -1.05 -9.25 2.75
CA ILE A 32 -2.16 -8.68 3.54
C ILE A 32 -3.40 -9.57 3.50
N ASP A 33 -3.20 -10.87 3.27
CA ASP A 33 -4.24 -11.90 3.25
C ASP A 33 -5.40 -11.61 2.27
N VAL A 34 -5.08 -11.07 1.09
CA VAL A 34 -6.06 -10.89 0.00
C VAL A 34 -5.57 -11.48 -1.31
N VAL A 35 -6.50 -11.69 -2.25
CA VAL A 35 -6.22 -12.23 -3.58
C VAL A 35 -6.48 -11.17 -4.63
N GLY A 36 -5.56 -11.00 -5.57
CA GLY A 36 -5.72 -10.14 -6.74
C GLY A 36 -4.46 -10.16 -7.61
N ASP A 37 -4.61 -9.80 -8.88
CA ASP A 37 -3.52 -9.77 -9.87
C ASP A 37 -2.82 -8.40 -9.97
N GLY A 38 -3.10 -7.49 -9.05
CA GLY A 38 -2.43 -6.19 -8.94
C GLY A 38 -1.53 -6.11 -7.71
N LEU A 39 -1.12 -4.90 -7.37
CA LEU A 39 -0.31 -4.60 -6.18
C LEU A 39 -0.76 -3.29 -5.54
N TYR A 40 -0.44 -3.12 -4.26
CA TYR A 40 -0.66 -1.85 -3.58
C TYR A 40 0.61 -1.02 -3.60
N VAL A 41 0.55 0.20 -4.14
CA VAL A 41 1.68 1.13 -4.19
C VAL A 41 1.55 2.15 -3.07
N CYS A 42 2.63 2.37 -2.33
CA CYS A 42 2.71 3.41 -1.33
C CYS A 42 2.72 4.80 -2.00
N GLN A 43 1.82 5.67 -1.55
CA GLN A 43 1.75 7.05 -2.00
C GLN A 43 1.65 8.01 -0.80
N PRO A 44 2.36 9.15 -0.83
CA PRO A 44 2.14 10.20 0.13
C PRO A 44 0.74 10.79 -0.05
N VAL A 45 0.01 10.98 1.05
CA VAL A 45 -1.33 11.59 1.04
C VAL A 45 -1.24 13.09 0.81
N THR A 46 -0.15 13.72 1.29
CA THR A 46 0.11 15.16 1.10
C THR A 46 1.57 15.41 0.79
N GLY A 47 1.86 16.03 -0.36
CA GLY A 47 3.22 16.40 -0.74
C GLY A 47 4.16 15.21 -0.84
N SER A 48 5.36 15.33 -0.27
CA SER A 48 6.34 14.24 -0.15
C SER A 48 6.49 13.84 1.32
N GLY A 49 6.26 12.56 1.62
CA GLY A 49 6.42 11.99 2.97
C GLY A 49 5.09 11.70 3.67
N PRO A 50 5.12 11.49 5.01
CA PRO A 50 3.94 11.10 5.76
C PRO A 50 2.86 12.20 5.80
N PRO A 51 1.57 11.83 5.95
CA PRO A 51 1.09 10.46 6.05
C PRO A 51 1.03 9.77 4.68
N TRP A 52 1.23 8.46 4.66
CA TRP A 52 1.18 7.64 3.45
C TRP A 52 -0.10 6.78 3.39
N SER A 53 -0.46 6.35 2.19
CA SER A 53 -1.53 5.38 1.91
C SER A 53 -1.08 4.37 0.88
N TYR A 54 -1.55 3.13 1.00
CA TYR A 54 -1.34 2.09 -0.01
C TYR A 54 -2.51 2.09 -0.98
N GLN A 55 -2.26 2.39 -2.26
CA GLN A 55 -3.29 2.46 -3.28
C GLN A 55 -3.21 1.29 -4.25
N TRP A 56 -4.34 0.66 -4.52
CA TRP A 56 -4.42 -0.46 -5.46
C TRP A 56 -4.08 -0.03 -6.90
N GLN A 57 -3.13 -0.74 -7.51
CA GLN A 57 -2.81 -0.68 -8.93
C GLN A 57 -3.16 -2.04 -9.55
N PRO A 58 -4.28 -2.15 -10.29
CA PRO A 58 -4.61 -3.39 -11.00
C PRO A 58 -3.57 -3.64 -12.10
N ALA A 59 -3.25 -4.91 -12.36
CA ALA A 59 -2.50 -5.23 -13.57
C ALA A 59 -3.26 -4.70 -14.79
N THR A 60 -2.59 -3.89 -15.60
CA THR A 60 -3.11 -3.51 -16.92
C THR A 60 -3.16 -4.77 -17.78
N SER A 61 -4.39 -5.17 -18.14
CA SER A 61 -4.64 -6.26 -19.09
C SER A 61 -4.31 -5.87 -20.53
#